data_AF-A0A6A7C1A2-F1
#
_entry.id   AF-A0A6A7C1A2-F1
#
_cell.length_a   1.000
_cell.length_b   1.000
_cell.length_c   1.000
_cell.angle_alpha   90.00
_cell.angle_beta   90.00
_cell.angle_gamma   90.00
#
_symmetry.space_group_name_H-M   'P 1'
#
loop_
_entity.id
_entity.type
_entity.pdbx_description
1 polymer ?
#
loop_
_entity_poly.entity_id
_entity_poly.type
_entity_poly.pdbx_seq_one_letter_code
_entity_poly.pdbx_strand_id
1 'polypeptide(L)'
;MHIITGTSDQNSITRDMANAKAAAMNTLYNNYGITFTLRDVSFAINDAWAAGDDSTLDTAKAALRKGTHAILNIFFHSQLAGGKMLGTCTLPSKVYAGAAASVYSNNGRNVNAHTMPGGTMSGTDGCPKDTASISCPEMSTSDNTHNYMDHSSDLGRVRDMWTQFRKGM
;
A
#
# COMPACT_ATOMS: atom_id res chain seq x y z
N MET A 1 9.30 -5.43 2.58
CA MET A 1 8.44 -4.46 3.29
C MET A 1 9.33 -3.65 4.20
N HIS A 2 9.16 -2.32 4.21
CA HIS A 2 9.94 -1.43 5.06
C HIS A 2 9.01 -0.84 6.11
N ILE A 3 9.24 -1.17 7.38
CA ILE A 3 8.55 -0.58 8.51
C ILE A 3 9.39 0.60 9.00
N ILE A 4 8.77 1.76 9.08
CA ILE A 4 9.38 3.03 9.46
C ILE A 4 8.60 3.56 10.66
N THR A 5 9.29 3.68 11.79
CA THR A 5 8.70 4.15 13.04
C THR A 5 9.36 5.44 13.49
N GLY A 6 8.64 6.22 14.28
CA GLY A 6 9.23 7.28 15.08
C GLY A 6 9.96 6.70 16.28
N THR A 7 10.74 7.54 16.94
CA THR A 7 11.43 7.21 18.18
C THR A 7 10.42 6.92 19.30
N SER A 8 9.30 7.66 19.33
CA SER A 8 8.26 7.55 20.35
C SER A 8 7.41 6.28 20.25
N ASP A 9 7.36 5.64 19.08
CA ASP A 9 6.49 4.49 18.80
C ASP A 9 7.25 3.32 18.15
N GLN A 10 8.58 3.24 18.35
CA GLN A 10 9.47 2.26 17.73
C GLN A 10 9.06 0.78 17.92
N ASN A 11 8.30 0.49 18.98
CA ASN A 11 7.84 -0.86 19.33
C ASN A 11 6.36 -1.09 19.00
N SER A 12 5.69 -0.14 18.36
CA SER A 12 4.24 -0.22 18.10
C SER A 12 3.90 -1.15 16.94
N ILE A 13 4.86 -1.45 16.06
CA ILE A 13 4.69 -2.29 14.88
C ILE A 13 5.57 -3.53 14.99
N THR A 14 4.99 -4.71 14.82
CA THR A 14 5.71 -5.98 14.95
C THR A 14 5.96 -6.65 13.59
N ARG A 15 6.92 -7.58 13.55
CA ARG A 15 7.14 -8.42 12.37
C ARG A 15 5.93 -9.31 12.06
N ASP A 16 5.16 -9.72 13.08
CA ASP A 16 3.96 -10.52 12.89
C ASP A 16 2.86 -9.74 12.16
N MET A 17 2.71 -8.44 12.43
CA MET A 17 1.80 -7.58 11.66
C MET A 17 2.19 -7.53 10.18
N ALA A 18 3.49 -7.43 9.88
CA ALA A 18 4.00 -7.44 8.50
C ALA A 18 3.78 -8.80 7.81
N ASN A 19 4.03 -9.91 8.52
CA ASN A 19 3.78 -11.26 8.02
C ASN A 19 2.28 -11.48 7.73
N ALA A 20 1.42 -11.07 8.66
CA ALA A 20 -0.02 -11.15 8.50
C ALA A 20 -0.51 -10.28 7.33
N LYS A 21 0.10 -9.10 7.11
CA LYS A 21 -0.20 -8.27 5.94
C LYS A 21 0.16 -8.96 4.63
N ALA A 22 1.32 -9.60 4.55
CA ALA A 22 1.73 -10.37 3.37
C ALA A 22 0.76 -11.54 3.10
N ALA A 23 0.33 -12.25 4.14
CA ALA A 23 -0.67 -13.30 4.04
C ALA A 23 -2.01 -12.74 3.53
N ALA A 24 -2.49 -11.65 4.10
CA ALA A 24 -3.73 -10.98 3.67
C ALA A 24 -3.67 -10.55 2.19
N MET A 25 -2.52 -10.03 1.73
CA MET A 25 -2.32 -9.72 0.31
C MET A 25 -2.45 -10.96 -0.57
N ASN A 26 -1.83 -12.08 -0.19
CA ASN A 26 -1.98 -13.32 -0.95
C ASN A 26 -3.42 -13.82 -0.97
N THR A 27 -4.12 -13.82 0.16
CA THR A 27 -5.54 -14.20 0.22
C THR A 27 -6.39 -13.36 -0.74
N LEU A 28 -6.18 -12.04 -0.78
CA LEU A 28 -7.00 -11.12 -1.55
C LEU A 28 -6.69 -11.13 -3.05
N TYR A 29 -5.42 -11.28 -3.43
CA TYR A 29 -4.99 -11.18 -4.82
C TYR A 29 -4.89 -12.51 -5.55
N ASN A 30 -4.95 -13.64 -4.81
CA ASN A 30 -4.89 -14.98 -5.41
C ASN A 30 -6.07 -15.25 -6.36
N ASN A 31 -7.27 -14.75 -6.05
CA ASN A 31 -8.45 -14.84 -6.94
C ASN A 31 -8.24 -14.14 -8.29
N TYR A 32 -7.19 -13.32 -8.40
CA TYR A 32 -6.81 -12.58 -9.59
C TYR A 32 -5.54 -13.11 -10.23
N GLY A 33 -5.05 -14.28 -9.80
CA GLY A 33 -3.82 -14.90 -10.30
C GLY A 33 -2.55 -14.15 -9.91
N ILE A 34 -2.63 -13.28 -8.90
CA ILE A 34 -1.49 -12.51 -8.40
C ILE A 34 -1.05 -13.11 -7.06
N THR A 35 0.23 -13.46 -6.97
CA THR A 35 0.86 -13.99 -5.76
C THR A 35 2.08 -13.17 -5.39
N PHE A 36 2.27 -12.96 -4.10
CA PHE A 36 3.39 -12.26 -3.50
C PHE A 36 4.24 -13.23 -2.69
N THR A 37 5.55 -13.20 -2.90
CA THR A 37 6.53 -13.80 -1.99
C THR A 37 7.16 -12.70 -1.14
N LEU A 38 7.00 -12.78 0.19
CA LEU A 38 7.66 -11.85 1.09
C LEU A 38 9.18 -12.13 1.08
N ARG A 39 9.96 -11.19 0.55
CA ARG A 39 11.42 -11.31 0.45
C ARG A 39 12.15 -10.87 1.72
N ASP A 40 11.68 -9.79 2.35
CA ASP A 40 12.32 -9.19 3.52
C ASP A 40 11.35 -8.28 4.28
N VAL A 41 11.58 -8.12 5.59
CA VAL A 41 10.93 -7.14 6.47
C VAL A 41 12.01 -6.39 7.23
N SER A 42 12.25 -5.14 6.86
CA SER A 42 13.21 -4.25 7.52
C SER A 42 12.50 -3.25 8.43
N PHE A 43 13.19 -2.83 9.49
CA PHE A 43 12.75 -1.76 10.40
C PHE A 43 13.74 -0.60 10.33
N ALA A 44 13.22 0.63 10.33
CA ALA A 44 13.99 1.86 10.42
C ALA A 44 13.32 2.80 11.42
N ILE A 45 14.12 3.44 12.28
CA ILE A 45 13.65 4.47 13.20
C ILE A 45 14.08 5.82 12.63
N ASN A 46 13.11 6.64 12.23
CA ASN A 46 13.35 7.98 11.70
C ASN A 46 12.04 8.78 11.80
N ASP A 47 12.00 9.77 12.69
CA ASP A 47 10.79 10.55 12.97
C ASP A 47 10.25 11.28 11.72
N ALA A 48 11.12 11.84 10.88
CA ALA A 48 10.72 12.54 9.67
C ALA A 48 10.12 11.58 8.63
N TRP A 49 10.76 10.43 8.41
CA TRP A 49 10.21 9.41 7.52
C TRP A 49 8.95 8.77 8.09
N ALA A 50 8.83 8.59 9.40
CA ALA A 50 7.63 8.04 10.03
C ALA A 50 6.42 8.97 9.88
N ALA A 51 6.62 10.29 9.96
CA ALA A 51 5.60 11.28 9.69
C ALA A 51 5.22 11.34 8.21
N GLY A 52 6.20 11.20 7.30
CA GLY A 52 5.97 11.04 5.87
C GLY A 52 5.29 12.24 5.20
N ASP A 53 5.89 13.43 5.33
CA ASP A 53 5.62 14.55 4.41
C ASP A 53 6.07 14.22 2.97
N ASP A 54 5.56 14.94 1.96
CA ASP A 54 5.80 14.59 0.55
C ASP A 54 7.30 14.41 0.20
N SER A 55 8.17 15.26 0.73
CA SER A 55 9.62 15.19 0.47
C SER A 55 10.32 14.03 1.21
N THR A 56 9.87 13.73 2.42
CA THR A 56 10.43 12.67 3.27
C THR A 56 10.00 11.29 2.79
N LEU A 57 8.83 11.15 2.16
CA LEU A 57 8.40 9.91 1.52
C LEU A 57 9.37 9.49 0.42
N ASP A 58 9.77 10.42 -0.45
CA ASP A 58 10.68 10.09 -1.56
C ASP A 58 12.11 9.82 -1.08
N THR A 59 12.60 10.53 -0.06
CA THR A 59 13.92 10.24 0.53
C THR A 59 13.94 8.90 1.25
N ALA A 60 12.88 8.54 1.98
CA ALA A 60 12.73 7.23 2.61
C ALA A 60 12.74 6.10 1.56
N LYS A 61 11.99 6.28 0.47
CA LYS A 61 11.98 5.33 -0.64
C LYS A 61 13.35 5.17 -1.28
N ALA A 62 14.02 6.27 -1.59
CA ALA A 62 15.34 6.24 -2.19
C ALA A 62 16.38 5.55 -1.30
N ALA A 63 16.33 5.78 0.02
CA ALA A 63 17.28 5.23 0.97
C ALA A 63 17.04 3.76 1.31
N LEU A 64 15.77 3.33 1.42
CA LEU A 64 15.42 2.02 1.96
C LEU A 64 15.14 0.97 0.90
N ARG A 65 14.86 1.36 -0.35
CA ARG A 65 14.51 0.44 -1.43
C ARG A 65 15.56 -0.66 -1.60
N LYS A 66 15.09 -1.90 -1.74
CA LYS A 66 15.95 -3.07 -2.00
C LYS A 66 15.59 -3.75 -3.32
N GLY A 67 16.62 -4.26 -3.98
CA GLY A 67 16.51 -4.97 -5.25
C GLY A 67 16.24 -4.07 -6.46
N THR A 68 16.02 -4.70 -7.61
CA THR A 68 15.72 -4.02 -8.88
C THR A 68 14.24 -3.64 -8.97
N HIS A 69 13.82 -3.09 -10.12
CA HIS A 69 12.41 -2.81 -10.40
C HIS A 69 11.48 -4.05 -10.29
N ALA A 70 12.03 -5.27 -10.41
CA ALA A 70 11.28 -6.51 -10.26
C ALA A 70 10.76 -6.77 -8.84
N ILE A 71 11.29 -6.07 -7.82
CA ILE A 71 10.86 -6.20 -6.43
C ILE A 71 9.87 -5.10 -6.05
N LEU A 72 8.68 -5.51 -5.61
CA LEU A 72 7.70 -4.59 -5.02
C LEU A 72 8.16 -4.16 -3.62
N ASN A 73 8.50 -2.89 -3.49
CA ASN A 73 8.80 -2.26 -2.20
C ASN A 73 7.53 -1.55 -1.68
N ILE A 74 7.18 -1.81 -0.43
CA ILE A 74 6.05 -1.21 0.29
C ILE A 74 6.59 -0.62 1.58
N PHE A 75 6.27 0.64 1.83
CA PHE A 75 6.76 1.43 2.95
C PHE A 75 5.59 1.64 3.92
N PHE A 76 5.75 1.21 5.16
CA PHE A 76 4.78 1.34 6.23
C PHE A 76 5.30 2.35 7.24
N HIS A 77 4.56 3.42 7.46
CA HIS A 77 4.94 4.54 8.30
C HIS A 77 4.02 4.56 9.53
N SER A 78 4.57 4.62 10.74
CA SER A 78 3.73 4.63 11.97
C SER A 78 2.92 5.91 12.13
N GLN A 79 3.37 7.03 11.54
CA GLN A 79 2.79 8.36 11.77
C GLN A 79 2.39 9.06 10.45
N LEU A 80 2.08 8.30 9.38
CA LEU A 80 1.83 8.84 8.05
C LEU A 80 0.83 10.01 8.06
N ALA A 81 1.27 11.19 7.62
CA ALA A 81 0.53 12.44 7.64
C ALA A 81 -0.08 12.75 9.03
N GLY A 82 0.71 12.58 10.09
CA GLY A 82 0.25 12.74 11.47
C GLY A 82 -0.80 11.71 11.91
N GLY A 83 -0.79 10.52 11.29
CA GLY A 83 -1.75 9.44 11.56
C GLY A 83 -3.11 9.60 10.89
N LYS A 84 -3.30 10.60 10.03
CA LYS A 84 -4.59 10.90 9.39
C LYS A 84 -4.80 10.22 8.04
N MET A 85 -3.73 9.77 7.41
CA MET A 85 -3.79 9.12 6.10
C MET A 85 -3.58 7.61 6.23
N LEU A 86 -4.39 6.81 5.53
CA LEU A 86 -4.23 5.35 5.50
C LEU A 86 -3.14 4.90 4.53
N GLY A 87 -2.92 5.65 3.45
CA GLY A 87 -1.84 5.41 2.51
C GLY A 87 -1.96 6.23 1.23
N THR A 88 -0.87 6.30 0.49
CA THR A 88 -0.77 6.90 -0.84
C THR A 88 0.07 6.02 -1.75
N CYS A 89 -0.22 6.07 -3.04
CA CYS A 89 0.44 5.26 -4.06
C CYS A 89 0.89 6.15 -5.21
N THR A 90 2.12 5.98 -5.67
CA THR A 90 2.52 6.50 -6.97
C THR A 90 1.85 5.67 -8.06
N LEU A 91 1.25 6.32 -9.06
CA LEU A 91 0.68 5.63 -10.22
C LEU A 91 1.78 4.95 -11.04
N PRO A 92 1.47 3.85 -11.76
CA PRO A 92 2.44 3.23 -12.64
C PRO A 92 2.96 4.20 -13.70
N SER A 93 4.24 4.08 -14.00
CA SER A 93 4.90 4.73 -15.12
C SER A 93 5.67 3.69 -15.92
N LYS A 94 5.94 3.97 -17.20
CA LYS A 94 6.78 3.10 -18.02
C LYS A 94 8.22 3.19 -17.54
N VAL A 95 8.80 2.04 -17.18
CA VAL A 95 10.22 1.90 -16.84
C VAL A 95 10.85 0.95 -17.84
N TYR A 96 11.98 1.32 -18.42
CA TYR A 96 12.68 0.48 -19.40
C TYR A 96 13.64 -0.49 -18.70
N ALA A 97 13.91 -1.63 -19.34
CA ALA A 97 14.90 -2.58 -18.85
C ALA A 97 16.27 -1.90 -18.67
N GLY A 98 16.92 -2.13 -17.53
CA GLY A 98 18.21 -1.51 -17.20
C GLY A 98 18.14 -0.06 -16.71
N ALA A 99 16.95 0.53 -16.52
CA ALA A 99 16.83 1.86 -15.94
C ALA A 99 17.53 1.95 -14.57
N ALA A 100 18.20 3.08 -14.32
CA ALA A 100 18.81 3.37 -13.02
C ALA A 100 17.74 3.44 -11.91
N ALA A 101 18.10 3.08 -10.69
CA ALA A 101 17.16 3.08 -9.55
C ALA A 101 16.51 4.45 -9.29
N SER A 102 17.21 5.55 -9.60
CA SER A 102 16.69 6.92 -9.48
C SER A 102 15.48 7.20 -10.38
N VAL A 103 15.28 6.43 -11.46
CA VAL A 103 14.14 6.59 -12.38
C VAL A 103 12.83 6.06 -11.78
N TYR A 104 12.92 5.11 -10.84
CA TYR A 104 11.77 4.46 -10.23
C TYR A 104 11.83 4.42 -8.70
N SER A 105 12.71 5.22 -8.09
CA SER A 105 12.89 5.24 -6.64
C SER A 105 11.62 5.71 -5.93
N ASN A 106 10.92 6.69 -6.50
CA ASN A 106 9.63 7.17 -6.00
C ASN A 106 8.46 6.19 -6.23
N ASN A 107 8.63 5.13 -7.03
CA ASN A 107 7.60 4.12 -7.26
C ASN A 107 7.42 3.24 -6.02
N GLY A 108 6.21 3.19 -5.49
CA GLY A 108 5.87 2.36 -4.35
C GLY A 108 4.53 2.76 -3.75
N ARG A 109 4.18 2.07 -2.67
CA ARG A 109 3.07 2.47 -1.80
C ARG A 109 3.63 2.87 -0.45
N ASN A 110 3.14 4.00 0.06
CA ASN A 110 3.32 4.43 1.44
C ASN A 110 2.02 4.17 2.17
N VAL A 111 2.06 3.42 3.27
CA VAL A 111 0.88 2.94 3.98
C VAL A 111 1.05 3.26 5.45
N ASN A 112 -0.03 3.59 6.15
CA ASN A 112 0.02 3.72 7.59
C ASN A 112 0.17 2.32 8.21
N ALA A 113 1.22 2.12 9.01
CA ALA A 113 1.58 0.83 9.57
C ALA A 113 0.48 0.24 10.48
N HIS A 114 -0.33 1.10 11.11
CA HIS A 114 -1.43 0.68 11.97
C HIS A 114 -2.63 0.09 11.21
N THR A 115 -2.63 0.11 9.87
CA THR A 115 -3.61 -0.57 9.02
C THR A 115 -3.23 -2.03 8.69
N MET A 116 -2.09 -2.51 9.19
CA MET A 116 -1.75 -3.93 9.13
C MET A 116 -2.64 -4.73 10.08
N PRO A 117 -2.90 -6.03 9.81
CA PRO A 117 -3.61 -6.89 10.74
C PRO A 117 -2.96 -6.84 12.14
N GLY A 118 -3.80 -6.68 13.17
CA GLY A 118 -3.34 -6.49 14.56
C GLY A 118 -2.97 -5.04 14.92
N GLY A 119 -3.06 -4.10 13.97
CA GLY A 119 -2.89 -2.68 14.21
C GLY A 119 -4.12 -1.99 14.79
N THR A 120 -3.97 -0.71 15.13
CA THR A 120 -4.98 0.10 15.82
C THR A 120 -5.90 0.88 14.88
N MET A 121 -5.63 0.89 13.57
CA MET A 121 -6.43 1.60 12.59
C MET A 121 -7.26 0.63 11.76
N SER A 122 -8.57 0.88 11.70
CA SER A 122 -9.47 0.18 10.76
C SER A 122 -9.44 0.88 9.40
N GLY A 123 -9.54 0.10 8.32
CA GLY A 123 -9.59 0.63 6.96
C GLY A 123 -10.95 1.26 6.70
N THR A 124 -10.94 2.58 6.49
CA THR A 124 -12.02 3.49 6.04
C THR A 124 -13.43 3.35 6.64
N ASP A 125 -14.14 4.47 6.68
CA ASP A 125 -15.46 4.54 7.29
C ASP A 125 -16.57 4.14 6.32
N GLY A 126 -17.44 3.24 6.76
CA GLY A 126 -18.70 2.91 6.08
C GLY A 126 -18.76 1.49 5.51
N CYS A 127 -19.86 0.82 5.81
CA CYS A 127 -20.33 -0.33 5.08
C CYS A 127 -21.71 0.07 4.53
N PRO A 128 -21.78 0.71 3.34
CA PRO A 128 -23.05 1.06 2.73
C PRO A 128 -23.90 -0.22 2.62
N LYS A 129 -25.00 -0.28 3.39
CA LYS A 129 -25.90 -1.45 3.39
C LYS A 129 -26.88 -1.43 2.21
N ASP A 130 -27.02 -0.27 1.58
CA ASP A 130 -27.91 -0.07 0.45
C ASP A 130 -27.20 -0.43 -0.85
N THR A 131 -27.61 -1.55 -1.45
CA THR A 131 -27.12 -2.03 -2.76
C THR A 131 -27.58 -1.16 -3.94
N ALA A 132 -28.18 0.02 -3.69
CA ALA A 132 -28.87 0.83 -4.68
C ALA A 132 -28.45 2.31 -4.66
N SER A 133 -27.31 2.65 -4.04
CA SER A 133 -26.71 3.96 -4.30
C SER A 133 -26.43 4.06 -5.81
N ILE A 134 -27.09 4.99 -6.48
CA ILE A 134 -26.88 5.32 -7.89
C ILE A 134 -26.47 6.78 -7.89
N SER A 135 -25.17 7.03 -7.80
CA SER A 135 -24.62 8.39 -7.85
C SER A 135 -24.69 8.97 -9.27
N CYS A 136 -24.82 8.11 -10.28
CA CYS A 136 -24.96 8.47 -11.70
C CYS A 136 -26.35 8.06 -12.21
N PRO A 137 -27.36 8.95 -12.17
CA PRO A 137 -28.76 8.61 -12.48
C PRO A 137 -29.00 8.09 -13.91
N GLU A 138 -28.07 8.39 -14.82
CA GLU A 138 -28.09 7.95 -16.22
C GLU A 138 -27.60 6.50 -16.40
N MET A 139 -26.96 5.91 -15.38
CA MET A 139 -26.57 4.51 -15.37
C MET A 139 -27.59 3.71 -14.55
N SER A 140 -28.17 2.66 -15.14
CA SER A 140 -29.15 1.79 -14.44
C SER A 140 -28.50 0.84 -13.42
N THR A 141 -27.19 0.94 -13.22
CA THR A 141 -26.41 0.08 -12.32
C THR A 141 -26.05 0.82 -11.05
N SER A 142 -26.25 0.17 -9.91
CA SER A 142 -25.77 0.65 -8.60
C SER A 142 -24.26 0.85 -8.59
N ASP A 143 -23.82 1.84 -7.83
CA ASP A 143 -22.42 2.10 -7.54
C ASP A 143 -21.77 0.81 -6.99
N ASN A 144 -20.60 0.45 -7.52
CA ASN A 144 -19.84 -0.68 -7.01
C ASN A 144 -19.09 -0.28 -5.73
N THR A 145 -19.84 0.01 -4.67
CA THR A 145 -19.33 0.56 -3.40
C THR A 145 -18.54 -0.45 -2.57
N HIS A 146 -18.34 -1.68 -3.05
CA HIS A 146 -17.53 -2.70 -2.38
C HIS A 146 -16.31 -3.10 -3.24
N ASN A 147 -15.83 -2.20 -4.11
CA ASN A 147 -14.64 -2.42 -4.89
C ASN A 147 -13.38 -1.84 -4.20
N TYR A 148 -12.19 -2.39 -4.49
CA TYR A 148 -10.93 -1.98 -3.82
C TYR A 148 -10.52 -0.52 -4.02
N MET A 149 -10.99 0.07 -5.11
CA MET A 149 -10.66 1.44 -5.48
C MET A 149 -11.66 2.44 -4.90
N ASP A 150 -12.71 1.96 -4.22
CA ASP A 150 -13.59 2.76 -3.41
C ASP A 150 -13.05 2.90 -1.98
N HIS A 151 -13.52 3.91 -1.27
CA HIS A 151 -13.13 4.19 0.11
C HIS A 151 -14.06 3.50 1.13
N SER A 152 -14.84 2.50 0.72
CA SER A 152 -15.62 1.70 1.66
C SER A 152 -14.75 0.75 2.47
N SER A 153 -15.30 0.24 3.57
CA SER A 153 -14.63 -0.76 4.40
C SER A 153 -14.14 -1.96 3.57
N ASP A 154 -13.02 -2.55 4.00
CA ASP A 154 -12.10 -3.45 3.27
C ASP A 154 -12.67 -4.76 2.63
N LEU A 155 -13.99 -4.93 2.48
CA LEU A 155 -14.66 -6.20 2.17
C LEU A 155 -14.79 -6.61 0.67
N GLY A 156 -14.08 -6.02 -0.31
CA GLY A 156 -14.10 -6.54 -1.71
C GLY A 156 -13.04 -5.97 -2.68
N ARG A 157 -12.37 -6.80 -3.54
CA ARG A 157 -11.14 -6.40 -4.30
C ARG A 157 -10.96 -6.87 -5.77
N VAL A 158 -9.84 -6.55 -6.48
CA VAL A 158 -9.66 -6.15 -7.93
C VAL A 158 -8.56 -6.89 -8.79
N ARG A 159 -8.61 -6.85 -10.17
CA ARG A 159 -7.70 -7.57 -11.15
C ARG A 159 -6.74 -6.83 -12.17
N ASP A 160 -6.94 -5.64 -12.75
CA ASP A 160 -6.39 -5.37 -14.13
C ASP A 160 -4.93 -4.83 -14.34
N MET A 161 -4.13 -4.49 -13.32
CA MET A 161 -2.88 -3.71 -13.55
C MET A 161 -1.61 -4.50 -13.96
N TRP A 162 -1.53 -5.82 -13.74
CA TRP A 162 -0.28 -6.58 -13.89
C TRP A 162 0.19 -6.69 -15.35
N THR A 163 -0.75 -6.89 -16.27
CA THR A 163 -0.47 -7.20 -17.67
C THR A 163 0.13 -6.02 -18.43
N GLN A 164 -0.29 -4.78 -18.13
CA GLN A 164 0.08 -3.59 -18.90
C GLN A 164 1.44 -3.00 -18.50
N PHE A 165 1.82 -3.08 -17.22
CA PHE A 165 2.95 -2.32 -16.70
C PHE A 165 4.09 -3.17 -16.10
N ARG A 166 3.91 -4.49 -15.93
CA ARG A 166 4.93 -5.33 -15.23
C ARG A 166 5.37 -6.58 -15.97
N LYS A 167 4.68 -7.02 -17.02
CA LYS A 167 5.04 -8.24 -17.75
C LYS A 167 6.30 -8.02 -18.59
N GLY A 168 7.36 -8.80 -18.34
CA GLY A 168 8.56 -8.85 -19.19
C GLY A 168 9.74 -7.98 -18.74
N MET A 169 9.79 -7.56 -17.47
CA MET A 169 10.97 -6.97 -16.83
C MET A 169 11.76 -8.00 -16.02
#